data_AF-A0AAV1Z989-F1
#
_entry.id   AF-A0AAV1Z989-F1
#
_cell.length_a   1.000
_cell.length_b   1.000
_cell.length_c   1.000
_cell.angle_alpha   90.00
_cell.angle_beta   90.00
_cell.angle_gamma   90.00
#
_symmetry.space_group_name_H-M   'P 1'
#
loop_
_entity.id
_entity.type
_entity.pdbx_description
1 polymer ?
#
loop_
_entity_poly.entity_id
_entity_poly.type
_entity_poly.pdbx_seq_one_letter_code
_entity_poly.pdbx_strand_id
1 'polypeptide(L)'
;MGLVQEYTIMLVIVLLWLLVGFYRPVTPAVVPEASAMNATVVQLKSVKEIEKEAEKMISSITKMLLPYVVRNSDVNISGPCMSTIIKLSVDLRRLKLPAIKLLDSMAKPPFGLLRGSFGVMGDYDECLAISSNKRGETPKTKEEEFYHGQYCTVVAEFPPKLLKAMQDYGNGYVNYTEFGKIGNIIKEVPAVNFAGSYFKFHIGICLPSTCTPQDLNAILGLVPIDFVPLSVLRCEDGSEKTINLHQMVFLSVLALLAALVLCGTVADGWQHLRSTEYNEKDKDKFVEFLVAFSVYKNTRKFLKTEKNNSSEITVINGMYVLGTILVVIYHTYFLPFFSLFSNNGANLGSYLQDIEFTLVVTMGISIEAYFLFSNILLLFSGLLLVYPRFRRGYKDVKINLIKILVRRYIRLGPSLLFILGIIVTLPLLGSGPVWADIFEKAADNTRKWWWKYLLMFNNFLAVKDQNFLYLWFIPCLMQISIIGAILVWLLAKSPRFGMCIIIATGVACNIALGVLTAIRHYPPTYAIYYYHNRTLKKLFIQLH
;
A
#
# COMPACT_ATOMS: atom_id res chain seq x y z
N MET A 1 7.89 -31.27 27.30
CA MET A 1 8.94 -31.40 26.27
C MET A 1 8.44 -31.14 24.85
N GLY A 2 7.23 -31.55 24.45
CA GLY A 2 6.72 -31.34 23.08
C GLY A 2 6.62 -29.89 22.57
N LEU A 3 6.02 -28.97 23.34
CA LEU A 3 5.82 -27.57 22.89
C LEU A 3 7.13 -26.78 22.75
N VAL A 4 8.11 -26.98 23.64
CA VAL A 4 9.42 -26.32 23.52
C VAL A 4 10.15 -26.83 22.29
N GLN A 5 10.02 -28.12 21.97
CA GLN A 5 10.62 -28.71 20.78
C GLN A 5 9.99 -28.15 19.49
N GLU A 6 8.67 -27.97 19.44
CA GLU A 6 7.96 -27.33 18.32
C GLU A 6 8.35 -25.84 18.13
N TYR A 7 8.48 -25.08 19.22
CA TYR A 7 8.93 -23.67 19.13
C TYR A 7 10.41 -23.54 18.77
N THR A 8 11.26 -24.47 19.23
CA THR A 8 12.69 -24.48 18.86
C THR A 8 12.86 -24.87 17.40
N ILE A 9 12.06 -25.80 16.90
CA ILE A 9 12.02 -26.17 15.48
C ILE A 9 11.53 -24.99 14.65
N MET A 10 10.46 -24.28 15.05
CA MET A 10 10.00 -23.06 14.37
C MET A 10 11.07 -21.95 14.37
N LEU A 11 11.76 -21.73 15.49
CA LEU A 11 12.82 -20.73 15.60
C LEU A 11 14.03 -21.08 14.72
N VAL A 12 14.43 -22.35 14.71
CA VAL A 12 15.53 -22.86 13.86
C VAL A 12 15.15 -22.82 12.39
N ILE A 13 13.90 -23.11 12.04
CA ILE A 13 13.38 -22.95 10.66
C ILE A 13 13.45 -21.48 10.26
N VAL A 14 12.97 -20.55 11.09
CA VAL A 14 13.04 -19.10 10.81
C VAL A 14 14.49 -18.62 10.67
N LEU A 15 15.40 -19.09 11.52
CA LEU A 15 16.82 -18.71 11.48
C LEU A 15 17.54 -19.31 10.26
N LEU A 16 17.30 -20.58 9.91
CA LEU A 16 17.82 -21.20 8.69
C LEU A 16 17.27 -20.52 7.44
N TRP A 17 16.02 -20.06 7.48
CA TRP A 17 15.39 -19.35 6.38
C TRP A 17 15.93 -17.94 6.20
N LEU A 18 16.22 -17.22 7.30
CA LEU A 18 16.97 -15.96 7.26
C LEU A 18 18.40 -16.16 6.73
N LEU A 19 19.02 -17.31 6.98
CA LEU A 19 20.35 -17.60 6.45
C LEU A 19 20.32 -17.99 4.95
N VAL A 20 19.28 -18.70 4.50
CA VAL A 20 19.12 -19.14 3.10
C VAL A 20 18.56 -18.02 2.20
N GLY A 21 17.63 -17.19 2.71
CA GLY A 21 17.01 -16.11 1.94
C GLY A 21 17.96 -14.94 1.61
N PHE A 22 19.04 -14.77 2.37
CA PHE A 22 20.07 -13.76 2.11
C PHE A 22 21.24 -14.27 1.25
N TYR A 23 21.29 -15.56 0.92
CA TYR A 23 22.39 -16.19 0.19
C TYR A 23 22.01 -16.54 -1.26
N ARG A 24 21.41 -15.59 -1.99
CA ARG A 24 21.61 -15.55 -3.45
C ARG A 24 22.63 -14.47 -3.74
N PRO A 25 23.90 -14.81 -4.05
CA PRO A 25 24.76 -13.82 -4.66
C PRO A 25 24.04 -13.36 -5.93
N VAL A 26 23.67 -12.08 -5.97
CA VAL A 26 23.44 -11.40 -7.24
C VAL A 26 24.79 -11.49 -7.93
N THR A 27 24.96 -12.48 -8.79
CA THR A 27 26.11 -12.52 -9.68
C THR A 27 25.98 -11.26 -10.52
N PRO A 28 26.91 -10.29 -10.42
CA PRO A 28 26.94 -9.22 -11.40
C PRO A 28 27.00 -9.91 -12.76
N ALA A 29 26.13 -9.49 -13.68
CA ALA A 29 26.23 -9.96 -15.05
C ALA A 29 27.67 -9.69 -15.49
N VAL A 30 28.44 -10.77 -15.68
CA VAL A 30 29.74 -10.68 -16.33
C VAL A 30 29.41 -10.25 -17.75
N VAL A 31 29.52 -8.94 -18.00
CA VAL A 31 29.58 -8.42 -19.35
C VAL A 31 30.79 -9.11 -19.97
N PRO A 32 30.63 -9.96 -20.98
CA PRO A 32 31.78 -10.52 -21.66
C PRO A 32 32.63 -9.34 -22.10
N GLU A 33 33.91 -9.31 -21.71
CA GLU A 33 34.88 -8.42 -22.32
C GLU A 33 34.69 -8.53 -23.82
N ALA A 34 34.39 -7.40 -24.45
CA ALA A 34 34.11 -7.32 -25.86
C ALA A 34 35.27 -7.97 -26.62
N SER A 35 35.09 -9.23 -27.02
CA SER A 35 35.90 -9.84 -28.07
C SER A 35 35.80 -8.87 -29.23
N ALA A 36 36.93 -8.27 -29.62
CA ALA A 36 37.03 -7.20 -30.60
C ALA A 36 36.05 -7.45 -31.76
N MET A 37 34.86 -6.85 -31.69
CA MET A 37 34.02 -6.68 -32.85
C MET A 37 34.86 -5.81 -33.76
N ASN A 38 35.10 -6.27 -34.99
CA ASN A 38 35.61 -5.44 -36.07
C ASN A 38 34.78 -4.15 -36.06
N ALA A 39 35.31 -3.11 -35.44
CA ALA A 39 34.72 -1.81 -35.42
C ALA A 39 34.81 -1.34 -36.86
N THR A 40 33.72 -1.51 -37.60
CA THR A 40 33.48 -0.70 -38.79
C THR A 40 33.72 0.73 -38.32
N VAL A 41 34.69 1.40 -38.94
CA VAL A 41 34.97 2.81 -38.67
C VAL A 41 33.68 3.56 -38.99
N VAL A 42 32.88 3.82 -37.96
CA VAL A 42 31.70 4.65 -38.06
C VAL A 42 32.25 6.03 -38.36
N GLN A 43 32.13 6.47 -39.61
CA GLN A 43 32.42 7.86 -39.95
C GLN A 43 31.54 8.73 -39.05
N LEU A 44 32.20 9.44 -38.13
CA LEU A 44 31.54 10.40 -37.26
C LEU A 44 30.97 11.51 -38.14
N LYS A 45 29.64 11.44 -38.36
CA LYS A 45 28.90 12.50 -39.04
C LYS A 45 29.10 13.81 -38.30
N SER A 46 29.13 14.92 -39.04
CA SER A 46 29.15 16.24 -38.43
C SER A 46 27.82 16.49 -37.70
N VAL A 47 27.85 17.29 -36.63
CA VAL A 47 26.63 17.64 -35.85
C VAL A 47 25.54 18.23 -36.75
N LYS A 48 25.91 18.99 -37.79
CA LYS A 48 24.98 19.57 -38.77
C LYS A 48 24.30 18.51 -39.66
N GLU A 49 24.99 17.43 -40.01
CA GLU A 49 24.38 16.33 -40.75
C GLU A 49 23.41 15.55 -39.87
N ILE A 50 23.74 15.35 -38.60
CA ILE A 50 22.87 14.72 -37.60
C ILE A 50 21.60 15.58 -37.38
N GLU A 51 21.75 16.89 -37.25
CA GLU A 51 20.64 17.84 -37.14
C GLU A 51 19.69 17.72 -38.33
N LYS A 52 20.22 17.75 -39.56
CA LYS A 52 19.43 17.62 -40.79
C LYS A 52 18.73 16.25 -40.91
N GLU A 53 19.35 15.19 -40.43
CA GLU A 53 18.72 13.86 -40.37
C GLU A 53 17.60 13.81 -39.32
N ALA A 54 17.80 14.42 -38.15
CA ALA A 54 16.77 14.54 -37.12
C ALA A 54 15.57 15.35 -37.63
N GLU A 55 15.79 16.49 -38.29
CA GLU A 55 14.73 17.29 -38.92
C GLU A 55 13.94 16.50 -39.95
N LYS A 56 14.63 15.71 -40.81
CA LYS A 56 13.99 14.83 -41.80
C LYS A 56 13.14 13.75 -41.13
N MET A 57 13.66 13.13 -40.06
CA MET A 57 12.94 12.11 -39.30
C MET A 57 11.67 12.69 -38.69
N ILE A 58 11.79 13.83 -37.98
CA ILE A 58 10.65 14.50 -37.35
C ILE A 58 9.65 14.97 -38.41
N SER A 59 10.11 15.53 -39.53
CA SER A 59 9.21 15.92 -40.62
C SER A 59 8.44 14.73 -41.19
N SER A 60 9.06 13.55 -41.26
CA SER A 60 8.41 12.33 -41.77
C SER A 60 7.35 11.84 -40.79
N ILE A 61 7.67 11.78 -39.50
CA ILE A 61 6.73 11.44 -38.42
C ILE A 61 5.57 12.45 -38.38
N THR A 62 5.86 13.74 -38.50
CA THR A 62 4.80 14.77 -38.48
C THR A 62 3.90 14.64 -39.70
N LYS A 63 4.43 14.35 -40.89
CA LYS A 63 3.62 14.12 -42.10
C LYS A 63 2.74 12.86 -41.98
N MET A 64 3.18 11.87 -41.21
CA MET A 64 2.40 10.67 -40.91
C MET A 64 1.26 10.96 -39.91
N LEU A 65 1.52 11.75 -38.87
CA LEU A 65 0.56 12.03 -37.79
C LEU A 65 -0.41 13.18 -38.09
N LEU A 66 0.03 14.23 -38.81
CA LEU A 66 -0.76 15.43 -39.10
C LEU A 66 -2.12 15.12 -39.79
N PRO A 67 -2.21 14.18 -40.75
CA PRO A 67 -3.50 13.80 -41.34
C PRO A 67 -4.46 13.18 -40.33
N TYR A 68 -3.99 12.46 -39.31
CA TYR A 68 -4.84 11.89 -38.27
C TYR A 68 -5.35 12.96 -37.30
N VAL A 69 -4.54 13.99 -37.02
CA VAL A 69 -4.95 15.14 -36.20
C VAL A 69 -5.95 16.03 -36.96
N VAL A 70 -5.73 16.25 -38.27
CA VAL A 70 -6.55 17.15 -39.10
C VAL A 70 -7.82 16.49 -39.61
N ARG A 71 -7.80 15.20 -39.97
CA ARG A 71 -9.00 14.46 -40.43
C ARG A 71 -10.03 14.28 -39.32
N ASN A 72 -9.58 14.37 -38.07
CA ASN A 72 -10.42 14.38 -36.89
C ASN A 72 -10.65 15.81 -36.37
N SER A 73 -10.66 16.82 -37.24
CA SER A 73 -10.97 18.21 -36.85
C SER A 73 -12.38 18.41 -36.30
N ASP A 74 -13.27 17.42 -36.44
CA ASP A 74 -14.61 17.38 -35.83
C ASP A 74 -14.57 17.06 -34.33
N VAL A 75 -13.39 16.85 -33.76
CA VAL A 75 -13.22 16.60 -32.32
C VAL A 75 -13.38 17.90 -31.56
N ASN A 76 -14.18 17.85 -30.50
CA ASN A 76 -14.46 18.97 -29.62
C ASN A 76 -13.28 19.29 -28.68
N ILE A 77 -12.16 19.75 -29.26
CA ILE A 77 -10.97 20.22 -28.54
C ILE A 77 -11.07 21.74 -28.36
N SER A 78 -10.68 22.24 -27.20
CA SER A 78 -10.61 23.66 -26.92
C SER A 78 -9.64 24.39 -27.88
N GLY A 79 -10.05 25.58 -28.33
CA GLY A 79 -9.23 26.41 -29.23
C GLY A 79 -7.80 26.68 -28.73
N PRO A 80 -7.59 27.01 -27.43
CA PRO A 80 -6.25 27.17 -26.87
C PRO A 80 -5.41 25.90 -26.94
N CYS A 81 -5.97 24.74 -26.58
CA CYS A 81 -5.27 23.46 -26.63
C CYS A 81 -4.83 23.12 -28.06
N MET A 82 -5.74 23.27 -29.04
CA MET A 82 -5.45 23.00 -30.45
C MET A 82 -4.35 23.93 -30.99
N SER A 83 -4.38 25.22 -30.64
CA SER A 83 -3.34 26.18 -31.00
C SER A 83 -1.96 25.76 -30.46
N THR A 84 -1.90 25.32 -29.20
CA THR A 84 -0.65 24.86 -28.59
C THR A 84 -0.15 23.55 -29.19
N ILE A 85 -1.03 22.59 -29.51
CA ILE A 85 -0.67 21.34 -30.18
C ILE A 85 -0.07 21.61 -31.57
N ILE A 86 -0.69 22.50 -32.35
CA ILE A 86 -0.16 22.90 -33.66
C ILE A 86 1.22 23.53 -33.49
N LYS A 87 1.38 24.44 -32.52
CA LYS A 87 2.67 25.05 -32.24
C LYS A 87 3.72 24.03 -31.80
N LEU A 88 3.39 23.09 -30.92
CA LEU A 88 4.28 22.00 -30.52
C LEU A 88 4.79 21.21 -31.72
N SER A 89 3.93 20.95 -32.72
CA SER A 89 4.34 20.26 -33.94
C SER A 89 5.37 21.07 -34.76
N VAL A 90 5.26 22.40 -34.77
CA VAL A 90 6.22 23.30 -35.44
C VAL A 90 7.52 23.39 -34.65
N ASP A 91 7.43 23.53 -33.33
CA ASP A 91 8.58 23.64 -32.43
C ASP A 91 9.39 22.33 -32.41
N LEU A 92 8.72 21.18 -32.48
CA LEU A 92 9.38 19.87 -32.58
C LEU A 92 10.16 19.73 -33.90
N ARG A 93 9.60 20.18 -35.03
CA ARG A 93 10.32 20.21 -36.32
C ARG A 93 11.55 21.10 -36.30
N ARG A 94 11.54 22.13 -35.46
CA ARG A 94 12.65 23.08 -35.27
C ARG A 94 13.59 22.66 -34.13
N LEU A 95 13.46 21.42 -33.63
CA LEU A 95 14.27 20.86 -32.56
C LEU A 95 14.30 21.76 -31.30
N LYS A 96 13.19 22.45 -31.00
CA LYS A 96 13.09 23.29 -29.81
C LYS A 96 12.98 22.43 -28.56
N LEU A 97 13.82 22.74 -27.57
CA LEU A 97 13.98 21.93 -26.36
C LEU A 97 12.67 21.70 -25.57
N PRO A 98 11.80 22.71 -25.30
CA PRO A 98 10.56 22.47 -24.55
C PRO A 98 9.62 21.47 -25.23
N ALA A 99 9.56 21.47 -26.56
CA ALA A 99 8.74 20.54 -27.32
C ALA A 99 9.32 19.12 -27.30
N ILE A 100 10.65 18.99 -27.36
CA ILE A 100 11.34 17.69 -27.24
C ILE A 100 11.12 17.09 -25.84
N LYS A 101 11.31 17.88 -24.78
CA LYS A 101 11.06 17.46 -23.39
C LYS A 101 9.62 17.03 -23.16
N LEU A 102 8.65 17.74 -23.76
CA LEU A 102 7.24 17.37 -23.65
C LEU A 102 6.98 16.00 -24.26
N LEU A 103 7.60 15.67 -25.40
CA LEU A 103 7.48 14.35 -26.01
C LEU A 103 8.26 13.26 -25.25
N ASP A 104 9.45 13.59 -24.73
CA ASP A 104 10.32 12.63 -24.04
C ASP A 104 9.74 12.20 -22.68
N SER A 105 9.10 13.13 -21.97
CA SER A 105 8.44 12.90 -20.69
C SER A 105 7.18 12.04 -20.77
N MET A 106 6.59 11.86 -21.96
CA MET A 106 5.42 10.99 -22.12
C MET A 106 5.78 9.51 -21.93
N ALA A 107 4.80 8.73 -21.47
CA ALA A 107 4.94 7.29 -21.36
C ALA A 107 5.22 6.64 -22.72
N LYS A 108 6.26 5.82 -22.75
CA LYS A 108 6.65 4.99 -23.89
C LYS A 108 6.04 3.59 -23.77
N PRO A 109 5.82 2.86 -24.88
CA PRO A 109 5.30 1.50 -24.82
C PRO A 109 6.13 0.60 -23.89
N PRO A 110 5.51 -0.13 -22.94
CA PRO A 110 6.25 -0.97 -22.00
C PRO A 110 6.89 -2.16 -22.70
N PHE A 111 8.10 -2.52 -22.25
CA PHE A 111 8.66 -3.83 -22.53
C PHE A 111 7.97 -4.87 -21.63
N GLY A 112 7.73 -6.07 -22.17
CA GLY A 112 7.16 -7.16 -21.36
C GLY A 112 5.67 -6.97 -21.01
N LEU A 113 4.89 -6.35 -21.89
CA LEU A 113 3.42 -6.24 -21.75
C LEU A 113 2.76 -7.61 -21.43
N LEU A 114 3.14 -8.66 -22.18
CA LEU A 114 2.64 -10.03 -21.95
C LEU A 114 3.21 -10.68 -20.67
N ARG A 115 4.31 -10.15 -20.14
CA ARG A 115 4.86 -10.54 -18.83
C ARG A 115 4.22 -9.77 -17.68
N GLY A 116 3.27 -8.88 -17.95
CA GLY A 116 2.51 -8.15 -16.93
C GLY A 116 3.14 -6.83 -16.49
N SER A 117 3.88 -6.16 -17.37
CA SER A 117 4.25 -4.75 -17.18
C SER A 117 3.05 -3.86 -17.53
N PHE A 118 2.37 -3.37 -16.49
CA PHE A 118 1.09 -2.63 -16.62
C PHE A 118 1.20 -1.13 -16.29
N GLY A 119 2.31 -0.68 -15.69
CA GLY A 119 2.53 0.72 -15.34
C GLY A 119 3.63 1.37 -16.17
N VAL A 120 3.27 2.37 -16.98
CA VAL A 120 4.22 3.23 -17.72
C VAL A 120 3.93 4.68 -17.38
N MET A 121 4.73 5.26 -16.49
CA MET A 121 4.46 6.61 -15.97
C MET A 121 5.12 7.73 -16.76
N GLY A 122 6.07 7.44 -17.66
CA GLY A 122 6.88 8.52 -18.25
C GLY A 122 7.72 9.24 -17.18
N ASP A 123 8.24 10.42 -17.53
CA ASP A 123 9.01 11.27 -16.62
C ASP A 123 8.12 12.40 -16.06
N TYR A 124 7.66 12.19 -14.82
CA TYR A 124 6.77 13.12 -14.12
C TYR A 124 7.44 14.47 -13.84
N ASP A 125 8.68 14.44 -13.33
CA ASP A 125 9.39 15.65 -12.93
C ASP A 125 9.81 16.48 -14.14
N GLU A 126 10.26 15.82 -15.22
CA GLU A 126 10.54 16.51 -16.48
C GLU A 126 9.27 17.16 -17.05
N CYS A 127 8.13 16.47 -17.03
CA CYS A 127 6.87 17.03 -17.53
C CYS A 127 6.51 18.34 -16.82
N LEU A 128 6.51 18.35 -15.48
CA LEU A 128 6.14 19.54 -14.70
C LEU A 128 7.17 20.68 -14.80
N ALA A 129 8.43 20.37 -15.07
CA ALA A 129 9.49 21.37 -15.24
C ALA A 129 9.45 22.08 -16.60
N ILE A 130 8.61 21.64 -17.55
CA ILE A 130 8.50 22.26 -18.86
C ILE A 130 7.78 23.60 -18.75
N SER A 131 8.40 24.64 -19.30
CA SER A 131 7.78 25.93 -19.54
C SER A 131 8.29 26.50 -20.86
N SER A 132 7.40 27.12 -21.63
CA SER A 132 7.69 27.60 -22.98
C SER A 132 7.01 28.93 -23.25
N ASN A 133 7.75 29.87 -23.82
CA ASN A 133 7.23 31.17 -24.25
C ASN A 133 6.64 31.12 -25.66
N LYS A 134 6.17 32.28 -26.16
CA LYS A 134 5.64 32.39 -27.54
C LYS A 134 6.63 32.01 -28.64
N ARG A 135 7.95 32.04 -28.39
CA ARG A 135 9.03 31.70 -29.34
C ARG A 135 9.48 30.23 -29.29
N GLY A 136 8.90 29.41 -28.39
CA GLY A 136 9.30 28.01 -28.21
C GLY A 136 10.58 27.85 -27.39
N GLU A 137 10.90 28.83 -26.56
CA GLU A 137 12.08 28.86 -25.68
C GLU A 137 11.66 28.89 -24.22
N THR A 138 12.54 28.44 -23.32
CA THR A 138 12.30 28.54 -21.88
C THR A 138 12.16 30.00 -21.46
N PRO A 139 11.03 30.42 -20.86
CA PRO A 139 10.82 31.81 -20.47
C PRO A 139 11.79 32.22 -19.36
N LYS A 140 12.15 33.52 -19.32
CA LYS A 140 12.97 34.08 -18.23
C LYS A 140 12.12 34.57 -17.06
N THR A 141 10.86 34.93 -17.32
CA THR A 141 9.89 35.39 -16.32
C THR A 141 8.56 34.65 -16.50
N LYS A 142 7.76 34.56 -15.43
CA LYS A 142 6.43 33.90 -15.48
C LYS A 142 5.45 34.59 -16.44
N GLU A 143 5.62 35.89 -16.69
CA GLU A 143 4.76 36.66 -17.59
C GLU A 143 4.98 36.33 -19.08
N GLU A 144 6.17 35.82 -19.43
CA GLU A 144 6.49 35.37 -20.79
C GLU A 144 6.00 33.95 -21.10
N GLU A 145 5.50 33.23 -20.09
CA GLU A 145 5.03 31.86 -20.22
C GLU A 145 3.79 31.78 -21.13
N PHE A 146 3.88 30.93 -22.15
CA PHE A 146 2.79 30.65 -23.06
C PHE A 146 2.08 29.32 -22.70
N TYR A 147 2.85 28.31 -22.30
CA TYR A 147 2.34 27.11 -21.64
C TYR A 147 3.41 26.53 -20.70
N HIS A 148 2.96 25.74 -19.74
CA HIS A 148 3.79 24.82 -18.95
C HIS A 148 3.29 23.38 -19.11
N GLY A 149 4.10 22.41 -18.70
CA GLY A 149 3.70 21.01 -18.76
C GLY A 149 2.76 20.63 -17.62
N GLN A 150 1.77 19.80 -17.95
CA GLN A 150 0.78 19.23 -17.06
C GLN A 150 0.82 17.71 -17.20
N TYR A 151 1.08 17.02 -16.10
CA TYR A 151 1.17 15.57 -16.08
C TYR A 151 -0.22 14.96 -15.84
N CYS A 152 -0.67 14.10 -16.74
CA CYS A 152 -1.95 13.40 -16.64
C CYS A 152 -1.74 11.88 -16.54
N THR A 153 -2.40 11.24 -15.56
CA THR A 153 -2.49 9.79 -15.47
C THR A 153 -3.74 9.32 -16.22
N VAL A 154 -3.53 8.52 -17.26
CA VAL A 154 -4.58 7.82 -18.00
C VAL A 154 -4.62 6.36 -17.58
N VAL A 155 -5.81 5.84 -17.42
CA VAL A 155 -6.04 4.46 -17.03
C VAL A 155 -6.74 3.72 -18.15
N ALA A 156 -6.15 2.62 -18.60
CA ALA A 156 -6.75 1.69 -19.54
C ALA A 156 -7.23 0.44 -18.80
N GLU A 157 -8.46 0.02 -19.07
CA GLU A 157 -9.03 -1.20 -18.47
C GLU A 157 -9.24 -2.26 -19.54
N PHE A 158 -9.19 -3.54 -19.14
CA PHE A 158 -9.56 -4.61 -20.06
C PHE A 158 -11.05 -4.51 -20.42
N PRO A 159 -11.44 -4.67 -21.70
CA PRO A 159 -12.85 -4.72 -22.07
C PRO A 159 -13.59 -5.78 -21.25
N PRO A 160 -14.80 -5.50 -20.72
CA PRO A 160 -15.49 -6.40 -19.79
C PRO A 160 -15.68 -7.83 -20.33
N LYS A 161 -15.95 -7.97 -21.63
CA LYS A 161 -16.09 -9.28 -22.29
C LYS A 161 -14.78 -10.06 -22.34
N LEU A 162 -13.66 -9.38 -22.62
CA LEU A 162 -12.35 -10.00 -22.64
C LEU A 162 -11.90 -10.36 -21.22
N LEU A 163 -12.15 -9.46 -20.25
CA LEU A 163 -11.91 -9.74 -18.84
C LEU A 163 -12.68 -10.98 -18.38
N LYS A 164 -13.98 -11.07 -18.72
CA LYS A 164 -14.79 -12.25 -18.43
C LYS A 164 -14.26 -13.50 -19.13
N ALA A 165 -13.88 -13.42 -20.40
CA ALA A 165 -13.29 -14.55 -21.13
C ALA A 165 -11.98 -15.05 -20.48
N MET A 166 -11.12 -14.13 -20.03
CA MET A 166 -9.89 -14.45 -19.31
C MET A 166 -10.18 -15.05 -17.92
N GLN A 167 -11.21 -14.55 -17.22
CA GLN A 167 -11.69 -15.13 -15.96
C GLN A 167 -12.31 -16.52 -16.17
N ASP A 168 -13.07 -16.72 -17.23
CA ASP A 168 -13.71 -18.00 -17.55
C ASP A 168 -12.67 -19.06 -17.95
N TYR A 169 -11.70 -18.67 -18.79
CA TYR A 169 -10.53 -19.48 -19.07
C TYR A 169 -9.80 -19.83 -17.78
N GLY A 170 -9.52 -18.82 -16.97
CA GLY A 170 -8.75 -18.95 -15.75
C GLY A 170 -9.47 -19.75 -14.64
N ASN A 171 -10.79 -19.70 -14.55
CA ASN A 171 -11.59 -20.56 -13.69
C ASN A 171 -11.72 -22.00 -14.25
N GLY A 172 -11.36 -22.19 -15.53
CA GLY A 172 -11.41 -23.47 -16.21
C GLY A 172 -12.80 -23.88 -16.67
N TYR A 173 -13.68 -22.90 -16.89
CA TYR A 173 -14.99 -23.11 -17.52
C TYR A 173 -14.87 -23.29 -19.04
N VAL A 174 -13.83 -22.73 -19.64
CA VAL A 174 -13.63 -22.66 -21.10
C VAL A 174 -12.16 -22.94 -21.43
N ASN A 175 -11.87 -23.63 -22.53
CA ASN A 175 -10.51 -23.83 -23.00
C ASN A 175 -10.04 -22.64 -23.87
N TYR A 176 -8.73 -22.33 -23.85
CA TYR A 176 -8.21 -21.17 -24.59
C TYR A 176 -8.46 -21.26 -26.10
N THR A 177 -8.55 -22.49 -26.62
CA THR A 177 -8.83 -22.80 -28.03
C THR A 177 -10.19 -22.28 -28.51
N GLU A 178 -11.13 -22.06 -27.59
CA GLU A 178 -12.47 -21.54 -27.89
C GLU A 178 -12.48 -20.04 -28.19
N PHE A 179 -11.39 -19.31 -27.88
CA PHE A 179 -11.26 -17.87 -28.14
C PHE A 179 -10.51 -17.55 -29.45
N GLY A 180 -10.33 -18.53 -30.34
CA GLY A 180 -9.60 -18.36 -31.60
C GLY A 180 -8.17 -17.86 -31.40
N LYS A 181 -7.71 -16.91 -32.23
CA LYS A 181 -6.33 -16.39 -32.19
C LYS A 181 -5.97 -15.67 -30.88
N ILE A 182 -6.95 -15.05 -30.22
CA ILE A 182 -6.75 -14.34 -28.94
C ILE A 182 -6.51 -15.35 -27.81
N GLY A 183 -6.98 -16.59 -27.94
CA GLY A 183 -6.73 -17.67 -26.99
C GLY A 183 -5.25 -17.89 -26.67
N ASN A 184 -4.38 -17.77 -27.68
CA ASN A 184 -2.93 -17.89 -27.49
C ASN A 184 -2.35 -16.77 -26.62
N ILE A 185 -2.93 -15.57 -26.67
CA ILE A 185 -2.54 -14.44 -25.82
C ILE A 185 -3.07 -14.64 -24.41
N ILE A 186 -4.33 -15.07 -24.27
CA ILE A 186 -4.98 -15.33 -22.98
C ILE A 186 -4.19 -16.40 -22.17
N LYS A 187 -3.67 -17.41 -22.87
CA LYS A 187 -2.84 -18.47 -22.26
C LYS A 187 -1.57 -17.92 -21.59
N GLU A 188 -0.94 -16.92 -22.19
CA GLU A 188 0.34 -16.34 -21.71
C GLU A 188 0.16 -15.33 -20.56
N VAL A 189 -1.09 -14.97 -20.23
CA VAL A 189 -1.41 -14.06 -19.12
C VAL A 189 -2.17 -14.81 -18.02
N PRO A 190 -1.54 -15.77 -17.31
CA PRO A 190 -2.22 -16.63 -16.34
C PRO A 190 -2.68 -15.88 -15.06
N ALA A 191 -2.20 -14.66 -14.83
CA ALA A 191 -2.45 -13.88 -13.61
C ALA A 191 -3.86 -13.24 -13.51
N VAL A 192 -4.69 -13.31 -14.56
CA VAL A 192 -5.99 -12.62 -14.61
C VAL A 192 -7.01 -13.17 -13.61
N ASN A 193 -6.89 -14.43 -13.21
CA ASN A 193 -7.74 -15.06 -12.19
C ASN A 193 -7.72 -14.38 -10.83
N PHE A 194 -6.56 -13.89 -10.44
CA PHE A 194 -6.37 -13.30 -9.12
C PHE A 194 -6.69 -11.80 -9.13
N ALA A 195 -6.44 -11.12 -10.26
CA ALA A 195 -6.42 -9.66 -10.26
C ALA A 195 -6.81 -8.98 -11.58
N GLY A 196 -7.56 -9.62 -12.48
CA GLY A 196 -7.99 -9.01 -13.75
C GLY A 196 -8.75 -7.68 -13.60
N SER A 197 -9.51 -7.48 -12.52
CA SER A 197 -10.18 -6.22 -12.20
C SER A 197 -9.29 -5.19 -11.47
N TYR A 198 -8.11 -5.63 -10.97
CA TYR A 198 -7.15 -4.80 -10.24
C TYR A 198 -5.96 -4.37 -11.13
N PHE A 199 -5.67 -5.11 -12.20
CA PHE A 199 -4.65 -4.75 -13.18
C PHE A 199 -5.21 -3.76 -14.19
N LYS A 200 -5.20 -2.48 -13.80
CA LYS A 200 -5.40 -1.38 -14.72
C LYS A 200 -4.06 -0.97 -15.32
N PHE A 201 -4.04 -0.60 -16.59
CA PHE A 201 -2.85 -0.03 -17.22
C PHE A 201 -2.77 1.43 -16.84
N HIS A 202 -1.68 1.84 -16.19
CA HIS A 202 -1.44 3.24 -15.86
C HIS A 202 -0.48 3.83 -16.89
N ILE A 203 -0.89 4.91 -17.54
CA ILE A 203 -0.15 5.58 -18.61
C ILE A 203 0.01 7.05 -18.25
N GLY A 204 1.24 7.52 -18.08
CA GLY A 204 1.56 8.93 -17.88
C GLY A 204 1.63 9.69 -19.20
N ILE A 205 0.86 10.76 -19.33
CA ILE A 205 0.82 11.61 -20.51
C ILE A 205 1.13 13.04 -20.09
N CYS A 206 2.16 13.63 -20.70
CA CYS A 206 2.43 15.06 -20.54
C CYS A 206 1.65 15.86 -21.58
N LEU A 207 0.92 16.89 -21.14
CA LEU A 207 0.18 17.83 -21.98
C LEU A 207 0.57 19.27 -21.63
N PRO A 208 0.38 20.23 -22.55
CA PRO A 208 0.48 21.64 -22.19
C PRO A 208 -0.71 22.05 -21.31
N SER A 209 -0.48 22.96 -20.37
CA SER A 209 -1.49 23.48 -19.43
C SER A 209 -2.67 24.20 -20.07
N THR A 210 -2.57 24.52 -21.37
CA THR A 210 -3.70 25.03 -22.17
C THR A 210 -4.74 23.96 -22.49
N CYS A 211 -4.44 22.68 -22.29
CA CYS A 211 -5.34 21.57 -22.52
C CYS A 211 -6.06 21.15 -21.24
N THR A 212 -7.36 20.89 -21.36
CA THR A 212 -8.19 20.41 -20.25
C THR A 212 -8.26 18.88 -20.21
N PRO A 213 -8.65 18.26 -19.08
CA PRO A 213 -8.90 16.82 -19.02
C PRO A 213 -9.95 16.35 -20.04
N GLN A 214 -10.90 17.21 -20.42
CA GLN A 214 -11.89 16.96 -21.46
C GLN A 214 -11.25 16.88 -22.84
N ASP A 215 -10.31 17.80 -23.13
CA ASP A 215 -9.53 17.77 -24.37
C ASP A 215 -8.73 16.47 -24.50
N LEU A 216 -8.12 16.02 -23.40
CA LEU A 216 -7.40 14.74 -23.38
C LEU A 216 -8.33 13.55 -23.65
N ASN A 217 -9.51 13.48 -23.03
CA ASN A 217 -10.48 12.42 -23.32
C ASN A 217 -10.89 12.42 -24.80
N ALA A 218 -11.05 13.61 -25.41
CA ALA A 218 -11.37 13.74 -26.82
C ALA A 218 -10.22 13.26 -27.73
N ILE A 219 -8.97 13.56 -27.36
CA ILE A 219 -7.77 13.08 -28.06
C ILE A 219 -7.62 11.56 -27.93
N LEU A 220 -7.88 10.98 -26.75
CA LEU A 220 -7.81 9.52 -26.55
C LEU A 220 -8.85 8.78 -27.39
N GLY A 221 -10.02 9.37 -27.62
CA GLY A 221 -11.07 8.83 -28.50
C GLY A 221 -10.66 8.74 -29.98
N LEU A 222 -9.54 9.35 -30.39
CA LEU A 222 -9.02 9.25 -31.75
C LEU A 222 -8.17 8.02 -32.01
N VAL A 223 -7.70 7.39 -30.95
CA VAL A 223 -6.89 6.18 -31.07
C VAL A 223 -7.86 5.05 -31.43
N PRO A 224 -7.69 4.35 -32.58
CA PRO A 224 -8.62 3.33 -33.06
C PRO A 224 -8.50 2.02 -32.26
N ILE A 225 -8.75 2.13 -30.96
CA ILE A 225 -8.71 1.06 -29.97
C ILE A 225 -10.07 1.07 -29.27
N ASP A 226 -11.16 0.96 -30.06
CA ASP A 226 -12.54 0.91 -29.56
C ASP A 226 -12.76 -0.22 -28.53
N PHE A 227 -11.86 -1.19 -28.47
CA PHE A 227 -11.90 -2.29 -27.53
C PHE A 227 -11.34 -1.96 -26.14
N VAL A 228 -10.53 -0.92 -25.95
CA VAL A 228 -9.96 -0.58 -24.63
C VAL A 228 -10.57 0.72 -24.11
N PRO A 229 -11.42 0.67 -23.07
CA PRO A 229 -11.87 1.89 -22.42
C PRO A 229 -10.69 2.63 -21.78
N LEU A 230 -10.45 3.85 -22.24
CA LEU A 230 -9.47 4.79 -21.70
C LEU A 230 -10.18 5.85 -20.88
N SER A 231 -9.63 6.19 -19.72
CA SER A 231 -10.17 7.25 -18.86
C SER A 231 -9.06 8.08 -18.24
N VAL A 232 -9.24 9.39 -18.22
CA VAL A 232 -8.34 10.30 -17.50
C VAL A 232 -8.65 10.21 -16.02
N LEU A 233 -7.68 9.80 -15.20
CA LEU A 233 -7.82 9.68 -13.76
C LEU A 233 -7.59 11.01 -13.05
N ARG A 234 -6.47 11.67 -13.38
CA ARG A 234 -6.05 12.95 -12.79
C ARG A 234 -5.07 13.65 -13.72
N CYS A 235 -5.04 14.98 -13.66
CA CYS A 235 -3.97 15.81 -14.18
C CYS A 235 -3.43 16.74 -13.08
N GLU A 236 -2.11 16.94 -13.06
CA GLU A 236 -1.37 17.77 -12.11
C GLU A 236 -0.50 18.76 -12.88
N ASP A 237 -0.50 20.03 -12.46
CA ASP A 237 0.21 21.15 -13.10
C ASP A 237 1.37 21.68 -12.22
N GLY A 238 1.72 20.96 -11.16
CA GLY A 238 2.77 21.37 -10.21
C GLY A 238 2.38 22.58 -9.35
N SER A 239 1.11 22.98 -9.33
CA SER A 239 0.62 24.04 -8.45
C SER A 239 0.80 23.68 -6.95
N GLU A 240 1.04 24.70 -6.13
CA GLU A 240 1.19 24.51 -4.68
C GLU A 240 -0.11 23.94 -4.09
N LYS A 241 0.02 22.82 -3.39
CA LYS A 241 -1.12 22.17 -2.74
C LYS A 241 -1.64 23.05 -1.60
N THR A 242 -2.94 23.31 -1.60
CA THR A 242 -3.59 24.05 -0.52
C THR A 242 -3.76 23.18 0.73
N ILE A 243 -3.52 23.78 1.90
CA ILE A 243 -3.66 23.08 3.18
C ILE A 243 -5.13 23.02 3.57
N ASN A 244 -5.63 21.80 3.77
CA ASN A 244 -7.00 21.55 4.19
C ASN A 244 -7.18 21.71 5.71
N LEU A 245 -8.42 21.94 6.16
CA LEU A 245 -8.76 22.02 7.59
C LEU A 245 -8.24 20.82 8.40
N HIS A 246 -8.46 19.59 7.92
CA HIS A 246 -8.02 18.37 8.61
C HIS A 246 -6.49 18.27 8.74
N GLN A 247 -5.76 18.76 7.73
CA GLN A 247 -4.30 18.83 7.75
C GLN A 247 -3.83 19.89 8.75
N MET A 248 -4.46 21.06 8.76
CA MET A 248 -4.17 22.14 9.69
C MET A 248 -4.39 21.72 11.15
N VAL A 249 -5.48 21.00 11.45
CA VAL A 249 -5.75 20.42 12.78
C VAL A 249 -4.65 19.43 13.19
N PHE A 250 -4.24 18.53 12.31
CA PHE A 250 -3.20 17.57 12.68
C PHE A 250 -1.82 18.23 12.86
N LEU A 251 -1.47 19.18 12.00
CA LEU A 251 -0.23 19.94 12.11
C LEU A 251 -0.18 20.78 13.40
N SER A 252 -1.30 21.36 13.83
CA SER A 252 -1.37 22.09 15.11
C SER A 252 -1.22 21.16 16.31
N VAL A 253 -1.80 19.94 16.26
CA VAL A 253 -1.59 18.90 17.28
C VAL A 253 -0.12 18.45 17.33
N LEU A 254 0.53 18.25 16.17
CA LEU A 254 1.95 17.92 16.09
C LEU A 254 2.82 19.03 16.68
N ALA A 255 2.54 20.29 16.35
CA ALA A 255 3.25 21.45 16.89
C ALA A 255 3.11 21.54 18.42
N LEU A 256 1.89 21.32 18.94
CA LEU A 256 1.63 21.28 20.38
C LEU A 256 2.41 20.15 21.07
N LEU A 257 2.41 18.94 20.49
CA LEU A 257 3.17 17.81 21.03
C LEU A 257 4.67 18.08 21.02
N ALA A 258 5.20 18.66 19.94
CA ALA A 258 6.60 19.05 19.84
C ALA A 258 6.97 20.10 20.91
N ALA A 259 6.10 21.08 21.14
CA ALA A 259 6.29 22.08 22.20
C ALA A 259 6.27 21.44 23.60
N LEU A 260 5.32 20.53 23.89
CA LEU A 260 5.28 19.80 25.15
C LEU A 260 6.54 18.96 25.39
N VAL A 261 7.03 18.30 24.34
CA VAL A 261 8.26 17.50 24.37
C VAL A 261 9.48 18.38 24.62
N LEU A 262 9.57 19.53 23.96
CA LEU A 262 10.65 20.50 24.17
C LEU A 262 10.63 21.04 25.61
N CYS A 263 9.49 21.56 26.07
CA CYS A 263 9.31 22.07 27.43
C CYS A 263 9.59 20.99 28.49
N GLY A 264 9.11 19.76 28.26
CA GLY A 264 9.33 18.63 29.15
C GLY A 264 10.79 18.21 29.24
N THR A 265 11.51 18.21 28.12
CA THR A 265 12.93 17.87 28.08
C THR A 265 13.79 18.95 28.71
N VAL A 266 13.46 20.23 28.50
CA VAL A 266 14.13 21.36 29.17
C VAL A 266 13.89 21.33 30.68
N ALA A 267 12.65 21.08 31.12
CA ALA A 267 12.32 20.97 32.54
C ALA A 267 13.07 19.81 33.22
N ASP A 268 13.16 18.65 32.56
CA ASP A 268 13.90 17.47 33.05
C ASP A 268 15.41 17.73 33.12
N GLY A 269 15.99 18.38 32.09
CA GLY A 269 17.38 18.79 32.08
C GLY A 269 17.70 19.83 33.17
N TRP A 270 16.82 20.81 33.37
CA TRP A 270 16.98 21.83 34.41
C TRP A 270 16.91 21.23 35.83
N GLN A 271 16.01 20.28 36.06
CA GLN A 271 15.96 19.52 37.31
C GLN A 271 17.26 18.74 37.53
N HIS A 272 17.78 18.06 36.51
CA HIS A 272 19.03 17.30 36.60
C HIS A 272 20.25 18.19 36.90
N LEU A 273 20.33 19.38 36.32
CA LEU A 273 21.41 20.34 36.59
C LEU A 273 21.35 20.96 37.99
N ARG A 274 20.14 21.10 38.56
CA ARG A 274 19.91 21.65 39.90
C ARG A 274 19.92 20.58 41.00
N SER A 275 20.07 19.31 40.63
CA SER A 275 19.90 18.12 41.49
C SER A 275 21.04 17.86 42.50
N THR A 276 21.92 18.80 42.79
CA THR A 276 22.76 18.71 44.00
C THR A 276 22.02 19.16 45.27
N GLU A 277 20.85 19.81 45.17
CA GLU A 277 20.19 20.43 46.34
C GLU A 277 18.65 20.38 46.41
N TYR A 278 17.95 19.62 45.55
CA TYR A 278 16.48 19.71 45.46
C TYR A 278 15.72 18.48 46.00
N ASN A 279 14.95 18.70 47.07
CA ASN A 279 14.16 17.69 47.78
C ASN A 279 12.99 17.13 46.95
N GLU A 280 12.79 15.81 46.98
CA GLU A 280 11.77 15.07 46.23
C GLU A 280 10.30 15.40 46.58
N LYS A 281 10.05 16.14 47.66
CA LYS A 281 8.72 16.33 48.26
C LYS A 281 7.95 17.58 47.77
N ASP A 282 8.60 18.54 47.10
CA ASP A 282 7.97 19.76 46.54
C ASP A 282 7.93 19.73 45.00
N LYS A 283 7.39 18.66 44.42
CA LYS A 283 7.16 18.58 42.98
C LYS A 283 5.85 19.28 42.63
N ASP A 284 5.96 20.42 41.95
CA ASP A 284 4.80 21.03 41.29
C ASP A 284 4.19 20.02 40.30
N LYS A 285 2.88 19.77 40.42
CA LYS A 285 2.13 18.86 39.54
C LYS A 285 2.24 19.26 38.07
N PHE A 286 2.38 20.56 37.80
CA PHE A 286 2.58 21.06 36.44
C PHE A 286 3.95 20.66 35.88
N VAL A 287 5.00 20.78 36.70
CA VAL A 287 6.35 20.35 36.32
C VAL A 287 6.41 18.82 36.15
N GLU A 288 5.73 18.06 37.02
CA GLU A 288 5.62 16.61 36.88
C GLU A 288 4.93 16.21 35.56
N PHE A 289 3.85 16.92 35.19
CA PHE A 289 3.17 16.73 33.90
C PHE A 289 4.10 17.05 32.72
N LEU A 290 4.83 18.17 32.74
CA LEU A 290 5.77 18.51 31.67
C LEU A 290 6.89 17.49 31.54
N VAL A 291 7.52 17.08 32.66
CA VAL A 291 8.59 16.07 32.67
C VAL A 291 8.11 14.71 32.14
N ALA A 292 6.81 14.42 32.18
CA ALA A 292 6.26 13.22 31.55
C ALA A 292 6.44 13.18 30.02
N PHE A 293 6.61 14.33 29.37
CA PHE A 293 6.90 14.44 27.92
C PHE A 293 8.40 14.49 27.59
N SER A 294 9.29 14.46 28.59
CA SER A 294 10.75 14.47 28.35
C SER A 294 11.19 13.30 27.47
N VAL A 295 11.86 13.60 26.37
CA VAL A 295 12.45 12.56 25.50
C VAL A 295 13.51 11.78 26.25
N TYR A 296 14.36 12.45 27.04
CA TYR A 296 15.45 11.80 27.75
C TYR A 296 14.93 10.73 28.72
N LYS A 297 13.99 11.11 29.59
CA LYS A 297 13.39 10.19 30.58
C LYS A 297 12.61 9.06 29.91
N ASN A 298 11.82 9.37 28.88
CA ASN A 298 11.04 8.35 28.16
C ASN A 298 11.93 7.39 27.38
N THR A 299 12.98 7.87 26.70
CA THR A 299 13.96 7.04 25.98
C THR A 299 14.75 6.16 26.94
N ARG A 300 15.24 6.70 28.07
CA ARG A 300 15.93 5.91 29.09
C ARG A 300 15.01 4.83 29.67
N LYS A 301 13.74 5.15 29.93
CA LYS A 301 12.74 4.18 30.39
C LYS A 301 12.42 3.12 29.33
N PHE A 302 12.33 3.51 28.06
CA PHE A 302 12.05 2.63 26.94
C PHE A 302 13.20 1.64 26.68
N LEU A 303 14.45 2.10 26.75
CA LEU A 303 15.64 1.27 26.57
C LEU A 303 16.01 0.45 27.81
N LYS A 304 15.34 0.68 28.95
CA LYS A 304 15.61 -0.04 30.19
C LYS A 304 15.13 -1.48 30.07
N THR A 305 16.07 -2.42 30.08
CA THR A 305 15.81 -3.86 30.11
C THR A 305 15.82 -4.34 31.56
N GLU A 306 14.72 -4.12 32.29
CA GLU A 306 14.58 -4.67 33.64
C GLU A 306 14.12 -6.13 33.60
N LYS A 307 14.73 -6.99 34.44
CA LYS A 307 14.13 -8.28 34.80
C LYS A 307 12.96 -8.00 35.74
N ASN A 308 11.73 -7.98 35.20
CA ASN A 308 10.54 -7.87 36.05
C ASN A 308 10.47 -9.04 37.04
N ASN A 309 10.37 -8.71 38.32
CA ASN A 309 10.13 -9.69 39.38
C ASN A 309 8.73 -10.29 39.21
N SER A 310 8.69 -11.60 38.98
CA SER A 310 7.56 -12.52 39.22
C SER A 310 6.20 -12.14 38.62
N SER A 311 5.92 -12.59 37.39
CA SER A 311 4.58 -13.04 36.88
C SER A 311 4.41 -12.92 35.36
N GLU A 312 5.39 -12.40 34.62
CA GLU A 312 5.31 -12.29 33.16
C GLU A 312 5.87 -13.53 32.46
N ILE A 313 5.08 -14.13 31.55
CA ILE A 313 5.54 -15.24 30.70
C ILE A 313 6.38 -14.65 29.57
N THR A 314 7.70 -14.58 29.77
CA THR A 314 8.67 -13.94 28.86
C THR A 314 8.63 -14.48 27.43
N VAL A 315 8.31 -15.77 27.25
CA VAL A 315 8.15 -16.40 25.92
C VAL A 315 7.10 -15.67 25.07
N ILE A 316 6.00 -15.23 25.69
CA ILE A 316 4.93 -14.53 24.98
C ILE A 316 5.46 -13.24 24.34
N ASN A 317 6.33 -12.49 25.03
CA ASN A 317 6.93 -11.27 24.48
C ASN A 317 7.76 -11.56 23.21
N GLY A 318 8.51 -12.67 23.19
CA GLY A 318 9.23 -13.11 21.99
C GLY A 318 8.28 -13.46 20.83
N MET A 319 7.15 -14.12 21.14
CA MET A 319 6.12 -14.45 20.16
C MET A 319 5.47 -13.20 19.55
N TYR A 320 5.27 -12.13 20.33
CA TYR A 320 4.79 -10.85 19.78
C TYR A 320 5.76 -10.24 18.81
N VAL A 321 7.06 -10.22 19.13
CA VAL A 321 8.07 -9.66 18.23
C VAL A 321 8.06 -10.39 16.89
N LEU A 322 8.09 -11.73 16.92
CA LEU A 322 8.02 -12.54 15.70
C LEU A 322 6.70 -12.33 14.96
N GLY A 323 5.57 -12.33 15.66
CA GLY A 323 4.25 -12.09 15.06
C GLY A 323 4.15 -10.72 14.39
N THR A 324 4.67 -9.66 15.03
CA THR A 324 4.70 -8.31 14.45
C THR A 324 5.60 -8.25 13.22
N ILE A 325 6.77 -8.87 13.23
CA ILE A 325 7.67 -8.94 12.06
C ILE A 325 6.95 -9.62 10.89
N LEU A 326 6.30 -10.76 11.12
CA LEU A 326 5.56 -11.48 10.07
C LEU A 326 4.41 -10.66 9.49
N VAL A 327 3.65 -9.95 10.34
CA VAL A 327 2.57 -9.06 9.89
C VAL A 327 3.11 -7.90 9.05
N VAL A 328 4.25 -7.31 9.43
CA VAL A 328 4.90 -6.23 8.66
C VAL A 328 5.41 -6.74 7.31
N ILE A 329 6.13 -7.86 7.29
CA ILE A 329 6.61 -8.49 6.05
C ILE A 329 5.44 -8.76 5.12
N TYR A 330 4.38 -9.39 5.62
CA TYR A 330 3.18 -9.65 4.83
C TYR A 330 2.61 -8.37 4.20
N HIS A 331 2.30 -7.35 5.00
CA HIS A 331 1.68 -6.14 4.46
C HIS A 331 2.61 -5.37 3.52
N THR A 332 3.93 -5.54 3.64
CA THR A 332 4.91 -4.93 2.73
C THR A 332 4.98 -5.65 1.39
N TYR A 333 4.90 -6.98 1.36
CA TYR A 333 5.02 -7.79 0.13
C TYR A 333 3.67 -8.11 -0.55
N PHE A 334 2.57 -8.12 0.19
CA PHE A 334 1.24 -8.47 -0.34
C PHE A 334 0.45 -7.26 -0.85
N LEU A 335 0.59 -6.09 -0.22
CA LEU A 335 -0.16 -4.89 -0.60
C LEU A 335 0.47 -4.01 -1.70
N PRO A 336 1.73 -4.16 -2.17
CA PRO A 336 2.20 -3.26 -3.19
C PRO A 336 1.36 -3.48 -4.45
N PHE A 337 0.92 -2.36 -5.00
CA PHE A 337 0.19 -2.23 -6.24
C PHE A 337 0.94 -2.95 -7.37
N PHE A 338 0.69 -4.25 -7.51
CA PHE A 338 1.38 -5.11 -8.50
C PHE A 338 1.24 -4.54 -9.91
N SER A 339 0.16 -3.82 -10.21
CA SER A 339 -0.02 -3.10 -11.48
C SER A 339 0.97 -1.97 -11.72
N LEU A 340 1.46 -1.31 -10.65
CA LEU A 340 2.32 -0.13 -10.73
C LEU A 340 3.81 -0.48 -10.75
N PHE A 341 4.21 -1.58 -10.07
CA PHE A 341 5.62 -1.91 -9.84
C PHE A 341 6.06 -3.26 -10.40
N SER A 342 5.14 -4.08 -10.92
CA SER A 342 5.52 -5.38 -11.47
C SER A 342 5.93 -5.25 -12.95
N ASN A 343 7.19 -5.58 -13.22
CA ASN A 343 7.68 -5.82 -14.59
C ASN A 343 7.50 -7.29 -15.02
N ASN A 344 6.95 -8.15 -14.13
CA ASN A 344 6.80 -9.58 -14.37
C ASN A 344 5.56 -10.17 -13.66
N GLY A 345 4.43 -9.46 -13.72
CA GLY A 345 3.18 -9.86 -13.07
C GLY A 345 2.62 -11.21 -13.53
N ALA A 346 2.98 -11.66 -14.73
CA ALA A 346 2.60 -12.97 -15.26
C ALA A 346 3.17 -14.14 -14.42
N ASN A 347 4.35 -13.95 -13.82
CA ASN A 347 5.00 -14.95 -12.96
C ASN A 347 4.55 -14.89 -11.50
N LEU A 348 3.59 -14.02 -11.14
CA LEU A 348 3.06 -13.96 -9.78
C LEU A 348 2.57 -15.35 -9.31
N GLY A 349 1.93 -16.09 -10.21
CA GLY A 349 1.50 -17.47 -9.97
C GLY A 349 2.64 -18.39 -9.55
N SER A 350 3.76 -18.40 -10.28
CA SER A 350 4.94 -19.20 -9.93
C SER A 350 5.59 -18.76 -8.63
N TYR A 351 5.70 -17.44 -8.39
CA TYR A 351 6.25 -16.92 -7.13
C TYR A 351 5.42 -17.35 -5.92
N LEU A 352 4.09 -17.38 -6.05
CA LEU A 352 3.19 -17.86 -4.99
C LEU A 352 3.35 -19.37 -4.69
N GLN A 353 3.96 -20.14 -5.60
CA GLN A 353 4.25 -21.56 -5.40
C GLN A 353 5.65 -21.82 -4.83
N ASP A 354 6.54 -20.82 -4.87
CA ASP A 354 7.88 -20.95 -4.33
C ASP A 354 7.83 -21.10 -2.80
N ILE A 355 8.69 -21.99 -2.27
CA ILE A 355 8.79 -22.22 -0.83
C ILE A 355 9.20 -20.95 -0.08
N GLU A 356 9.99 -20.09 -0.74
CA GLU A 356 10.41 -18.78 -0.26
C GLU A 356 9.22 -17.80 -0.09
N PHE A 357 8.11 -18.00 -0.81
CA PHE A 357 6.94 -17.12 -0.68
C PHE A 357 5.84 -17.74 0.18
N THR A 358 5.98 -19.00 0.58
CA THR A 358 4.97 -19.73 1.38
C THR A 358 4.66 -19.03 2.71
N LEU A 359 5.66 -18.42 3.36
CA LEU A 359 5.46 -17.65 4.59
C LEU A 359 4.59 -16.41 4.37
N VAL A 360 4.73 -15.76 3.21
CA VAL A 360 3.92 -14.59 2.82
C VAL A 360 2.50 -15.03 2.41
N VAL A 361 2.37 -16.18 1.74
CA VAL A 361 1.08 -16.74 1.29
C VAL A 361 0.23 -17.29 2.43
N THR A 362 0.84 -17.81 3.49
CA THR A 362 0.16 -18.39 4.67
C THR A 362 -0.24 -17.33 5.72
N MET A 363 -0.41 -16.09 5.27
CA MET A 363 -0.70 -14.90 6.08
C MET A 363 -1.77 -15.09 7.16
N GLY A 364 -2.88 -15.76 6.83
CA GLY A 364 -4.00 -15.94 7.77
C GLY A 364 -3.54 -16.50 9.12
N ILE A 365 -2.60 -17.46 9.09
CA ILE A 365 -2.07 -18.12 10.29
C ILE A 365 -1.32 -17.13 11.18
N SER A 366 -0.53 -16.22 10.58
CA SER A 366 0.24 -15.23 11.34
C SER A 366 -0.66 -14.19 12.02
N ILE A 367 -1.73 -13.75 11.35
CA ILE A 367 -2.71 -12.82 11.93
C ILE A 367 -3.52 -13.49 13.03
N GLU A 368 -3.98 -14.73 12.82
CA GLU A 368 -4.69 -15.51 13.82
C GLU A 368 -3.84 -15.75 15.07
N ALA A 369 -2.56 -16.10 14.89
CA ALA A 369 -1.61 -16.24 16.00
C ALA A 369 -1.42 -14.91 16.75
N TYR A 370 -1.31 -13.78 16.04
CA TYR A 370 -1.22 -12.47 16.68
C TYR A 370 -2.47 -12.12 17.49
N PHE A 371 -3.67 -12.38 16.96
CA PHE A 371 -4.93 -12.21 17.70
C PHE A 371 -4.98 -13.08 18.94
N LEU A 372 -4.55 -14.33 18.82
CA LEU A 372 -4.47 -15.26 19.94
C LEU A 372 -3.54 -14.71 21.03
N PHE A 373 -2.28 -14.38 20.71
CA PHE A 373 -1.33 -13.86 21.71
C PHE A 373 -1.78 -12.52 22.32
N SER A 374 -2.31 -11.62 21.49
CA SER A 374 -2.90 -10.33 21.90
C SER A 374 -3.96 -10.45 22.99
N ASN A 375 -4.84 -11.44 22.84
CA ASN A 375 -5.97 -11.64 23.73
C ASN A 375 -5.65 -12.61 24.86
N ILE A 376 -4.70 -13.53 24.66
CA ILE A 376 -4.19 -14.44 25.68
C ILE A 376 -3.60 -13.66 26.86
N LEU A 377 -2.86 -12.56 26.66
CA LEU A 377 -2.36 -11.75 27.78
C LEU A 377 -3.50 -11.11 28.60
N LEU A 378 -4.54 -10.61 27.91
CA LEU A 378 -5.72 -10.07 28.59
C LEU A 378 -6.45 -11.19 29.36
N LEU A 379 -6.59 -12.35 28.74
CA LEU A 379 -7.13 -13.56 29.35
C LEU A 379 -6.29 -14.03 30.54
N PHE A 380 -4.96 -14.06 30.47
CA PHE A 380 -4.07 -14.47 31.57
C PHE A 380 -4.12 -13.48 32.73
N SER A 381 -4.12 -12.17 32.45
CA SER A 381 -4.33 -11.16 33.50
C SER A 381 -5.68 -11.34 34.20
N GLY A 382 -6.73 -11.71 33.46
CA GLY A 382 -8.03 -12.08 33.99
C GLY A 382 -8.05 -13.44 34.69
N LEU A 383 -7.37 -14.45 34.15
CA LEU A 383 -7.32 -15.81 34.68
C LEU A 383 -6.53 -15.84 35.98
N LEU A 384 -5.46 -15.05 36.12
CA LEU A 384 -4.73 -14.89 37.38
C LEU A 384 -5.60 -14.25 38.47
N LEU A 385 -6.56 -13.39 38.10
CA LEU A 385 -7.58 -12.89 39.03
C LEU A 385 -8.61 -13.97 39.40
N VAL A 386 -8.93 -14.89 38.48
CA VAL A 386 -9.93 -15.96 38.67
C VAL A 386 -9.31 -17.24 39.26
N TYR A 387 -8.01 -17.45 39.13
CA TYR A 387 -7.29 -18.66 39.58
C TYR A 387 -7.38 -18.88 41.10
N PRO A 388 -7.26 -17.85 41.97
CA PRO A 388 -7.53 -17.98 43.40
C PRO A 388 -8.96 -18.45 43.70
N ARG A 389 -9.94 -18.15 42.85
CA ARG A 389 -11.33 -18.61 43.03
C ARG A 389 -11.47 -20.10 42.76
N PHE A 390 -10.84 -20.62 41.70
CA PHE A 390 -10.81 -22.06 41.41
C PHE A 390 -10.05 -22.85 42.49
N ARG A 391 -8.95 -22.30 43.00
CA ARG A 391 -8.08 -23.01 43.94
C ARG A 391 -8.49 -22.87 45.42
N ARG A 392 -9.09 -21.73 45.80
CA ARG A 392 -9.32 -21.37 47.21
C ARG A 392 -10.77 -20.95 47.53
N GLY A 393 -11.71 -21.04 46.58
CA GLY A 393 -13.13 -20.79 46.83
C GLY A 393 -13.50 -19.35 47.21
N TYR A 394 -12.61 -18.38 47.00
CA TYR A 394 -12.86 -16.97 47.33
C TYR A 394 -14.02 -16.38 46.52
N LYS A 395 -15.01 -15.83 47.21
CA LYS A 395 -16.29 -15.39 46.61
C LYS A 395 -16.26 -14.02 45.93
N ASP A 396 -15.27 -13.16 46.19
CA ASP A 396 -15.29 -11.78 45.68
C ASP A 396 -14.03 -11.40 44.88
N VAL A 397 -14.04 -11.71 43.58
CA VAL A 397 -13.10 -11.10 42.61
C VAL A 397 -13.88 -10.04 41.85
N LYS A 398 -13.69 -8.76 42.21
CA LYS A 398 -14.31 -7.63 41.51
C LYS A 398 -13.53 -7.32 40.22
N ILE A 399 -13.97 -7.89 39.11
CA ILE A 399 -13.42 -7.55 37.78
C ILE A 399 -14.14 -6.29 37.27
N ASN A 400 -13.41 -5.18 37.17
CA ASN A 400 -13.93 -3.96 36.53
C ASN A 400 -13.71 -4.05 35.01
N LEU A 401 -14.72 -4.58 34.31
CA LEU A 401 -14.73 -4.75 32.86
C LEU A 401 -14.48 -3.42 32.13
N ILE A 402 -15.17 -2.35 32.55
CA ILE A 402 -15.06 -1.02 31.95
C ILE A 402 -13.62 -0.52 32.04
N LYS A 403 -12.96 -0.67 33.19
CA LYS A 403 -11.56 -0.26 33.37
C LYS A 403 -10.61 -1.01 32.44
N ILE A 404 -10.83 -2.30 32.19
CA ILE A 404 -10.01 -3.10 31.27
C ILE A 404 -10.20 -2.61 29.83
N LEU A 405 -11.45 -2.43 29.41
CA LEU A 405 -11.79 -2.01 28.04
C LEU A 405 -11.33 -0.57 27.77
N VAL A 406 -11.53 0.36 28.70
CA VAL A 406 -11.08 1.75 28.58
C VAL A 406 -9.55 1.82 28.49
N ARG A 407 -8.82 1.06 29.33
CA ARG A 407 -7.35 1.02 29.25
C ARG A 407 -6.86 0.49 27.91
N ARG A 408 -7.53 -0.53 27.36
CA ARG A 408 -7.19 -1.08 26.05
C ARG A 408 -7.51 -0.10 24.93
N TYR A 409 -8.65 0.56 24.99
CA TYR A 409 -9.03 1.59 24.03
C TYR A 409 -8.04 2.76 24.04
N ILE A 410 -7.69 3.31 25.20
CA ILE A 410 -6.70 4.39 25.35
C ILE A 410 -5.31 3.97 24.86
N ARG A 411 -4.96 2.67 24.90
CA ARG A 411 -3.70 2.18 24.36
C ARG A 411 -3.68 2.11 22.82
N LEU A 412 -4.82 1.82 22.19
CA LEU A 412 -4.90 1.57 20.74
C LEU A 412 -5.42 2.78 19.95
N GLY A 413 -6.45 3.45 20.47
CA GLY A 413 -7.16 4.55 19.81
C GLY A 413 -6.27 5.75 19.47
N PRO A 414 -5.54 6.34 20.44
CA PRO A 414 -4.69 7.49 20.18
C PRO A 414 -3.63 7.23 19.10
N SER A 415 -2.96 6.07 19.15
CA SER A 415 -1.99 5.66 18.13
C SER A 415 -2.62 5.51 16.75
N LEU A 416 -3.83 4.96 16.68
CA LEU A 416 -4.57 4.85 15.42
C LEU A 416 -4.94 6.23 14.86
N LEU A 417 -5.44 7.15 15.70
CA LEU A 417 -5.76 8.52 15.28
C LEU A 417 -4.51 9.28 14.83
N PHE A 418 -3.38 9.07 15.49
CA PHE A 418 -2.11 9.66 15.08
C PHE A 418 -1.68 9.17 13.69
N ILE A 419 -1.78 7.87 13.43
CA ILE A 419 -1.51 7.30 12.10
C ILE A 419 -2.46 7.91 11.05
N LEU A 420 -3.75 8.06 11.33
CA LEU A 420 -4.69 8.71 10.41
C LEU A 420 -4.32 10.16 10.13
N GLY A 421 -3.83 10.88 11.14
CA GLY A 421 -3.33 12.24 10.97
C GLY A 421 -2.12 12.31 10.04
N ILE A 422 -1.17 11.36 10.18
CA ILE A 422 -0.06 11.21 9.23
C ILE A 422 -0.61 10.96 7.83
N ILE A 423 -1.55 10.02 7.65
CA ILE A 423 -2.14 9.70 6.34
C ILE A 423 -2.76 10.93 5.67
N VAL A 424 -3.45 11.78 6.42
CA VAL A 424 -4.06 13.02 5.90
C VAL A 424 -3.02 14.05 5.47
N THR A 425 -1.83 14.05 6.07
CA THR A 425 -0.75 15.01 5.79
C THR A 425 0.32 14.49 4.81
N LEU A 426 0.43 13.18 4.59
CA LEU A 426 1.33 12.59 3.60
C LEU A 426 1.28 13.25 2.21
N PRO A 427 0.10 13.64 1.66
CA PRO A 427 0.05 14.32 0.36
C PRO A 427 0.81 15.65 0.27
N LEU A 428 1.18 16.26 1.41
CA LEU A 428 1.97 17.50 1.47
C LEU A 428 3.48 17.25 1.42
N LEU A 429 3.94 16.02 1.75
CA LEU A 429 5.36 15.69 1.85
C LEU A 429 5.97 15.22 0.53
N GLY A 430 5.14 15.01 -0.50
CA GLY A 430 5.61 14.50 -1.78
C GLY A 430 4.60 14.71 -2.90
N SER A 431 5.10 14.55 -4.11
CA SER A 431 4.38 14.56 -5.37
C SER A 431 4.87 13.37 -6.21
N GLY A 432 4.13 13.03 -7.26
CA GLY A 432 4.53 11.96 -8.16
C GLY A 432 3.35 11.15 -8.70
N PRO A 433 3.59 10.38 -9.77
CA PRO A 433 2.54 9.75 -10.56
C PRO A 433 1.77 8.69 -9.75
N VAL A 434 2.48 7.99 -8.85
CA VAL A 434 1.91 7.00 -7.93
C VAL A 434 1.52 7.62 -6.58
N TRP A 435 2.23 8.67 -6.15
CA TRP A 435 2.08 9.26 -4.82
C TRP A 435 0.64 9.68 -4.57
N ALA A 436 0.08 10.41 -5.54
CA ALA A 436 -1.22 10.98 -5.40
C ALA A 436 -2.34 9.93 -5.60
N ASP A 437 -2.12 8.84 -6.34
CA ASP A 437 -3.09 7.72 -6.43
C ASP A 437 -3.25 6.96 -5.11
N ILE A 438 -2.17 6.89 -4.32
CA ILE A 438 -2.14 6.18 -3.04
C ILE A 438 -2.57 7.11 -1.91
N PHE A 439 -1.84 8.21 -1.72
CA PHE A 439 -1.94 9.01 -0.51
C PHE A 439 -3.05 10.06 -0.57
N GLU A 440 -3.40 10.61 -1.74
CA GLU A 440 -4.55 11.53 -1.81
C GLU A 440 -5.86 10.78 -1.61
N LYS A 441 -6.00 9.62 -2.27
CA LYS A 441 -7.14 8.73 -2.05
C LYS A 441 -7.25 8.27 -0.60
N ALA A 442 -6.13 7.88 0.03
CA ALA A 442 -6.12 7.53 1.45
C ALA A 442 -6.46 8.72 2.35
N ALA A 443 -6.00 9.93 2.02
CA ALA A 443 -6.36 11.13 2.75
C ALA A 443 -7.87 11.46 2.61
N ASP A 444 -8.45 11.32 1.42
CA ASP A 444 -9.89 11.51 1.17
C ASP A 444 -10.75 10.50 1.92
N ASN A 445 -10.39 9.22 1.85
CA ASN A 445 -11.08 8.16 2.59
C ASN A 445 -10.99 8.41 4.11
N THR A 446 -9.84 8.88 4.60
CA THR A 446 -9.68 9.28 6.01
C THR A 446 -10.57 10.45 6.37
N ARG A 447 -10.59 11.52 5.57
CA ARG A 447 -11.46 12.69 5.79
C ARG A 447 -12.94 12.31 5.87
N LYS A 448 -13.37 11.34 5.06
CA LYS A 448 -14.75 10.86 5.02
C LYS A 448 -15.10 9.94 6.20
N TRP A 449 -14.18 9.07 6.62
CA TRP A 449 -14.48 7.94 7.52
C TRP A 449 -13.73 7.92 8.84
N TRP A 450 -12.96 8.95 9.21
CA TRP A 450 -12.16 9.01 10.45
C TRP A 450 -12.94 8.61 11.72
N TRP A 451 -14.22 9.00 11.82
CA TRP A 451 -15.08 8.68 12.96
C TRP A 451 -15.32 7.17 13.13
N LYS A 452 -15.31 6.39 12.04
CA LYS A 452 -15.42 4.93 12.10
C LYS A 452 -14.16 4.27 12.68
N TYR A 453 -13.00 4.87 12.43
CA TYR A 453 -11.75 4.43 13.03
C TYR A 453 -11.68 4.81 14.51
N LEU A 454 -12.13 6.01 14.88
CA LEU A 454 -12.25 6.45 16.27
C LEU A 454 -13.11 5.47 17.08
N LEU A 455 -14.25 5.07 16.54
CA LEU A 455 -15.19 4.17 17.20
C LEU A 455 -14.87 2.67 16.98
N MET A 456 -13.77 2.35 16.29
CA MET A 456 -13.29 0.98 16.05
C MET A 456 -14.30 0.04 15.36
N PHE A 457 -14.92 0.51 14.29
CA PHE A 457 -15.76 -0.32 13.40
C PHE A 457 -15.44 -0.12 11.91
N ASN A 458 -14.26 0.41 11.59
CA ASN A 458 -13.79 0.54 10.21
C ASN A 458 -13.63 -0.80 9.47
N ASN A 459 -13.61 -1.94 10.18
CA ASN A 459 -13.60 -3.27 9.57
C ASN A 459 -14.88 -3.62 8.79
N PHE A 460 -15.99 -2.90 9.01
CA PHE A 460 -17.24 -3.07 8.25
C PHE A 460 -17.32 -2.16 7.01
N LEU A 461 -16.28 -1.36 6.73
CA LEU A 461 -16.21 -0.62 5.48
C LEU A 461 -15.94 -1.55 4.30
N ALA A 462 -16.54 -1.26 3.15
CA ALA A 462 -16.18 -1.91 1.90
C ALA A 462 -14.70 -1.67 1.59
N VAL A 463 -14.02 -2.64 0.97
CA VAL A 463 -12.58 -2.59 0.67
C VAL A 463 -12.17 -1.29 -0.06
N LYS A 464 -13.02 -0.78 -0.96
CA LYS A 464 -12.79 0.48 -1.69
C LYS A 464 -12.76 1.75 -0.82
N ASP A 465 -13.49 1.71 0.30
CA ASP A 465 -13.68 2.83 1.23
C ASP A 465 -12.73 2.74 2.44
N GLN A 466 -12.05 1.61 2.61
CA GLN A 466 -10.98 1.45 3.59
C GLN A 466 -9.74 2.23 3.11
N ASN A 467 -8.99 2.82 4.06
CA ASN A 467 -7.68 3.43 3.78
C ASN A 467 -6.66 2.35 3.39
N PHE A 468 -5.85 1.94 4.35
CA PHE A 468 -4.94 0.82 4.20
C PHE A 468 -5.57 -0.44 4.78
N LEU A 469 -5.46 -1.54 4.05
CA LEU A 469 -6.04 -2.83 4.46
C LEU A 469 -5.56 -3.20 5.87
N TYR A 470 -4.28 -3.04 6.19
CA TYR A 470 -3.75 -3.36 7.52
C TYR A 470 -4.38 -2.59 8.69
N LEU A 471 -5.22 -1.57 8.48
CA LEU A 471 -5.92 -0.92 9.60
C LEU A 471 -7.19 -1.68 10.04
N TRP A 472 -7.62 -2.72 9.33
CA TRP A 472 -8.83 -3.49 9.68
C TRP A 472 -8.65 -4.36 10.93
N PHE A 473 -7.43 -4.80 11.25
CA PHE A 473 -7.22 -5.76 12.34
C PHE A 473 -7.30 -5.10 13.73
N ILE A 474 -7.03 -3.79 13.84
CA ILE A 474 -7.10 -3.02 15.09
C ILE A 474 -8.50 -3.02 15.71
N PRO A 475 -9.59 -2.66 14.99
CA PRO A 475 -10.94 -2.76 15.53
C PRO A 475 -11.32 -4.21 15.85
N CYS A 476 -10.86 -5.20 15.07
CA CYS A 476 -11.08 -6.61 15.40
C CYS A 476 -10.44 -7.00 16.74
N LEU A 477 -9.22 -6.53 17.03
CA LEU A 477 -8.59 -6.71 18.35
C LEU A 477 -9.48 -6.22 19.48
N MET A 478 -10.04 -5.02 19.33
CA MET A 478 -10.90 -4.42 20.35
C MET A 478 -12.22 -5.18 20.50
N GLN A 479 -12.87 -5.54 19.39
CA GLN A 479 -14.12 -6.31 19.38
C GLN A 479 -13.95 -7.68 20.05
N ILE A 480 -12.88 -8.42 19.68
CA ILE A 480 -12.55 -9.71 20.31
C ILE A 480 -12.24 -9.53 21.80
N SER A 481 -11.60 -8.42 22.19
CA SER A 481 -11.33 -8.12 23.61
C SER A 481 -12.59 -7.84 24.41
N ILE A 482 -13.58 -7.17 23.82
CA ILE A 482 -14.88 -6.94 24.45
C ILE A 482 -15.54 -8.28 24.74
N ILE A 483 -15.63 -9.16 23.74
CA ILE A 483 -16.20 -10.50 23.88
C ILE A 483 -15.41 -11.31 24.92
N GLY A 484 -14.08 -11.36 24.79
CA GLY A 484 -13.20 -12.09 25.70
C GLY A 484 -13.32 -11.61 27.15
N ALA A 485 -13.41 -10.31 27.38
CA ALA A 485 -13.54 -9.76 28.71
C ALA A 485 -14.93 -10.04 29.34
N ILE A 486 -16.00 -10.09 28.54
CA ILE A 486 -17.33 -10.55 28.98
C ILE A 486 -17.29 -12.04 29.35
N LEU A 487 -16.66 -12.88 28.53
CA LEU A 487 -16.51 -14.32 28.80
C LEU A 487 -15.71 -14.58 30.08
N VAL A 488 -14.61 -13.85 30.29
CA VAL A 488 -13.82 -13.91 31.53
C VAL A 488 -14.62 -13.44 32.73
N TRP A 489 -15.42 -12.37 32.59
CA TRP A 489 -16.30 -11.90 33.65
C TRP A 489 -17.38 -12.93 34.02
N LEU A 490 -17.97 -13.61 33.04
CA LEU A 490 -18.91 -14.71 33.27
C LEU A 490 -18.23 -15.88 33.99
N LEU A 491 -17.03 -16.26 33.55
CA LEU A 491 -16.22 -17.31 34.18
C LEU A 491 -15.86 -16.95 35.63
N ALA A 492 -15.56 -15.68 35.91
CA ALA A 492 -15.29 -15.18 37.24
C ALA A 492 -16.52 -15.24 38.14
N LYS A 493 -17.72 -14.95 37.61
CA LYS A 493 -18.97 -15.01 38.38
C LYS A 493 -19.37 -16.45 38.66
N SER A 494 -19.42 -17.29 37.62
CA SER A 494 -19.79 -18.70 37.69
C SER A 494 -18.88 -19.56 36.81
N PRO A 495 -17.96 -20.34 37.40
CA PRO A 495 -16.99 -21.17 36.66
C PRO A 495 -17.63 -22.17 35.70
N ARG A 496 -18.64 -22.93 36.15
CA ARG A 496 -19.30 -23.96 35.33
C ARG A 496 -20.08 -23.33 34.18
N PHE A 497 -20.88 -22.31 34.48
CA PHE A 497 -21.67 -21.62 33.48
C PHE A 497 -20.78 -20.90 32.46
N GLY A 498 -19.75 -20.18 32.92
CA GLY A 498 -18.78 -19.52 32.05
C GLY A 498 -18.05 -20.50 31.13
N MET A 499 -17.64 -21.67 31.64
CA MET A 499 -17.01 -22.71 30.82
C MET A 499 -17.97 -23.25 29.75
N CYS A 500 -19.24 -23.54 30.12
CA CYS A 500 -20.25 -23.98 29.15
C CYS A 500 -20.47 -22.94 28.06
N ILE A 501 -20.57 -21.65 28.42
CA ILE A 501 -20.74 -20.56 27.45
C ILE A 501 -19.51 -20.42 26.54
N ILE A 502 -18.29 -20.51 27.08
CA ILE A 502 -17.06 -20.45 26.29
C ILE A 502 -17.00 -21.60 25.27
N ILE A 503 -17.26 -22.84 25.71
CA ILE A 503 -17.27 -24.03 24.84
C ILE A 503 -18.37 -23.87 23.77
N ALA A 504 -19.60 -23.53 24.19
CA ALA A 504 -20.71 -23.34 23.27
C ALA A 504 -20.43 -22.26 22.23
N THR A 505 -19.86 -21.13 22.63
CA THR A 505 -19.47 -20.04 21.72
C THR A 505 -18.39 -20.51 20.75
N GLY A 506 -17.36 -21.20 21.23
CA GLY A 506 -16.29 -21.72 20.37
C GLY A 506 -16.79 -22.73 19.34
N VAL A 507 -17.66 -23.66 19.77
CA VAL A 507 -18.29 -24.65 18.88
C VAL A 507 -19.20 -23.94 17.87
N ALA A 508 -20.04 -23.00 18.31
CA ALA A 508 -20.92 -22.24 17.43
C ALA A 508 -20.15 -21.44 16.37
N CYS A 509 -19.03 -20.79 16.75
CA CYS A 509 -18.18 -20.08 15.81
C CYS A 509 -17.55 -21.01 14.76
N ASN A 510 -17.05 -22.18 15.16
CA ASN A 510 -16.47 -23.15 14.21
C ASN A 510 -17.53 -23.75 13.28
N ILE A 511 -18.72 -24.08 13.80
CA ILE A 511 -19.84 -24.56 12.97
C ILE A 511 -20.26 -23.46 11.99
N ALA A 512 -20.44 -22.22 12.45
CA ALA A 512 -20.82 -21.11 11.59
C ALA A 512 -19.79 -20.88 10.47
N LEU A 513 -18.49 -20.94 10.79
CA LEU A 513 -17.41 -20.83 9.81
C LEU A 513 -17.45 -21.98 8.81
N GLY A 514 -17.63 -23.22 9.27
CA GLY A 514 -17.74 -24.41 8.40
C GLY A 514 -18.94 -24.32 7.46
N VAL A 515 -20.12 -23.95 7.97
CA VAL A 515 -21.35 -23.78 7.19
C VAL A 515 -21.19 -22.65 6.16
N LEU A 516 -20.64 -21.50 6.56
CA LEU A 516 -20.38 -20.40 5.63
C LEU A 516 -19.39 -20.80 4.53
N THR A 517 -18.34 -21.54 4.89
CA THR A 517 -17.33 -22.04 3.94
C THR A 517 -17.96 -23.00 2.93
N ALA A 518 -18.82 -23.91 3.39
CA ALA A 518 -19.53 -24.86 2.53
C ALA A 518 -20.54 -24.15 1.60
N ILE A 519 -21.40 -23.28 2.13
CA ILE A 519 -22.43 -22.56 1.35
C ILE A 519 -21.80 -21.62 0.31
N ARG A 520 -20.69 -20.94 0.68
CA ARG A 520 -20.05 -19.96 -0.19
C ARG A 520 -18.92 -20.55 -1.04
N HIS A 521 -18.67 -21.86 -0.94
CA HIS A 521 -17.57 -22.55 -1.60
C HIS A 521 -16.21 -21.85 -1.41
N TYR A 522 -15.96 -21.38 -0.19
CA TYR A 522 -14.69 -20.75 0.17
C TYR A 522 -13.59 -21.81 0.35
N PRO A 523 -12.31 -21.45 0.11
CA PRO A 523 -11.21 -22.34 0.44
C PRO A 523 -11.11 -22.58 1.96
N PRO A 524 -10.53 -23.72 2.40
CA PRO A 524 -10.45 -24.09 3.82
C PRO A 524 -9.60 -23.13 4.65
N THR A 525 -8.70 -22.38 4.00
CA THR A 525 -7.95 -21.29 4.61
C THR A 525 -7.78 -20.17 3.60
N TYR A 526 -7.56 -18.95 4.09
CA TYR A 526 -7.12 -17.82 3.27
C TYR A 526 -5.67 -18.03 2.83
N ALA A 527 -5.45 -19.00 1.93
CA ALA A 527 -4.18 -19.17 1.25
C ALA A 527 -4.38 -18.84 -0.22
N ILE A 528 -3.62 -17.84 -0.68
CA ILE A 528 -3.66 -17.30 -2.06
C ILE A 528 -3.44 -18.43 -3.08
N TYR A 529 -2.67 -19.46 -2.69
CA TYR A 529 -2.44 -20.67 -3.47
C TYR A 529 -3.74 -21.38 -3.93
N TYR A 530 -4.79 -21.45 -3.11
CA TYR A 530 -6.06 -22.08 -3.51
C TYR A 530 -6.83 -21.31 -4.59
N TYR A 531 -6.56 -20.01 -4.72
CA TYR A 531 -7.11 -19.20 -5.80
C TYR A 531 -6.33 -19.40 -7.11
N HIS A 532 -5.07 -19.84 -7.01
CA HIS A 532 -4.20 -20.07 -8.17
C HIS A 532 -4.25 -21.53 -8.67
N ASN A 533 -4.26 -22.52 -7.78
CA ASN A 533 -4.17 -23.94 -8.17
C ASN A 533 -5.54 -24.66 -8.15
N ARG A 534 -6.09 -24.85 -9.36
CA ARG A 534 -7.39 -25.50 -9.63
C ARG A 534 -7.50 -26.92 -9.09
N THR A 535 -6.43 -27.71 -9.16
CA THR A 535 -6.49 -29.15 -8.87
C THR A 535 -6.83 -29.39 -7.41
N LEU A 536 -6.27 -28.57 -6.51
CA LEU A 536 -6.53 -28.66 -5.08
C LEU A 536 -7.89 -28.08 -4.67
N LYS A 537 -8.36 -27.01 -5.33
CA LYS A 537 -9.72 -26.50 -5.11
C LYS A 537 -10.79 -27.49 -5.59
N LYS A 538 -10.60 -28.11 -6.76
CA LYS A 538 -11.52 -29.14 -7.30
C LYS A 538 -11.47 -30.45 -6.52
N LEU A 539 -10.29 -30.94 -6.11
CA LEU A 539 -10.20 -32.11 -5.24
C LEU A 539 -10.99 -31.91 -3.94
N PHE A 540 -10.88 -30.74 -3.33
CA PHE A 540 -11.61 -30.44 -2.10
C PHE A 540 -13.13 -30.37 -2.32
N ILE A 541 -13.59 -29.70 -3.38
CA ILE A 541 -15.03 -29.61 -3.75
C ILE A 541 -15.60 -30.96 -4.21
N GLN A 542 -14.79 -31.91 -4.68
CA GLN A 542 -15.24 -33.26 -5.02
C GLN A 542 -15.24 -34.22 -3.82
N LEU A 543 -14.47 -33.91 -2.78
CA LEU A 543 -14.39 -34.70 -1.55
C LEU A 543 -15.46 -34.31 -0.51
N HIS A 544 -16.17 -33.18 -0.71
CA HIS A 544 -17.24 -32.64 0.15
C HIS A 544 -18.42 -32.18 -0.68
#